data_AF-A0A7C1Q2V4-F1
#
_entry.id   AF-A0A7C1Q2V4-F1
#
_cell.length_a   1.000
_cell.length_b   1.000
_cell.length_c   1.000
_cell.angle_alpha   90.00
_cell.angle_beta   90.00
_cell.angle_gamma   90.00
#
_symmetry.space_group_name_H-M   'P 1'
#
loop_
_entity.id
_entity.type
_entity.pdbx_description
1 polymer ?
#
loop_
_entity_poly.entity_id
_entity_poly.type
_entity_poly.pdbx_seq_one_letter_code
_entity_poly.pdbx_strand_id
1 'polypeptide(L)'
;MEHIQLAEGARGFVLSESQRAFRPWGFNYDHDERGRLLEDYWEKEWDKVEQDFAEMRGLGANCVRIHLQFGKFMESVDKPNPAALRQLERLLRLAERQQLYLDLTGLGCYHKKDVPAWYDALDEAERWQAQCRFWTAVAERAARSPAVFCYDLMNEPVVPGGQRERGGWLAPPFGDKH
;
A
#
# COMPACT_ATOMS: atom_id res chain seq x y z
N MET A 1 -19.29 6.99 -3.79
CA MET A 1 -18.64 5.75 -4.25
C MET A 1 -19.31 4.59 -3.55
N GLU A 2 -19.35 3.44 -4.22
CA GLU A 2 -19.88 2.19 -3.69
C GLU A 2 -18.71 1.26 -3.35
N HIS A 3 -18.88 0.34 -2.40
CA HIS A 3 -17.87 -0.68 -2.15
C HIS A 3 -17.75 -1.62 -3.36
N ILE A 4 -16.55 -2.14 -3.61
CA ILE A 4 -16.33 -3.17 -4.62
C ILE A 4 -16.58 -4.55 -4.01
N GLN A 5 -17.25 -5.42 -4.75
CA GLN A 5 -17.48 -6.80 -4.38
C GLN A 5 -17.10 -7.74 -5.53
N LEU A 6 -16.89 -9.02 -5.20
CA LEU A 6 -16.79 -10.05 -6.22
C LEU A 6 -18.15 -10.22 -6.91
N ALA A 7 -18.13 -10.30 -8.23
CA ALA A 7 -19.30 -10.70 -9.00
C ALA A 7 -19.69 -12.14 -8.64
N GLU A 8 -20.96 -12.50 -8.89
CA GLU A 8 -21.43 -13.88 -8.72
C GLU A 8 -20.55 -14.87 -9.51
N GLY A 9 -20.15 -15.96 -8.85
CA GLY A 9 -19.21 -16.94 -9.41
C GLY A 9 -17.75 -16.45 -9.51
N ALA A 10 -17.40 -15.33 -8.87
CA ALA A 10 -16.03 -14.81 -8.72
C ALA A 10 -15.25 -14.58 -10.03
N ARG A 11 -15.95 -14.23 -11.11
CA ARG A 11 -15.35 -13.97 -12.45
C ARG A 11 -15.14 -12.48 -12.76
N GLY A 12 -15.15 -11.62 -11.77
CA GLY A 12 -14.94 -10.17 -11.91
C GLY A 12 -15.39 -9.41 -10.67
N PHE A 13 -15.52 -8.09 -10.82
CA PHE A 13 -15.91 -7.19 -9.75
C PHE A 13 -17.15 -6.39 -10.12
N VAL A 14 -17.95 -6.04 -9.12
CA VAL A 14 -19.15 -5.21 -9.24
C VAL A 14 -19.18 -4.14 -8.15
N LEU A 15 -19.88 -3.04 -8.43
CA LEU A 15 -20.24 -2.05 -7.41
C LEU A 15 -21.38 -2.59 -6.53
N SER A 16 -21.27 -2.43 -5.20
CA SER A 16 -22.14 -3.11 -4.24
C SER A 16 -23.62 -2.76 -4.33
N GLU A 17 -23.98 -1.54 -4.73
CA GLU A 17 -25.36 -1.05 -4.76
C GLU A 17 -25.95 -1.16 -6.18
N SER A 18 -25.25 -0.62 -7.18
CA SER A 18 -25.71 -0.56 -8.57
C SER A 18 -25.48 -1.86 -9.34
N GLN A 19 -24.67 -2.77 -8.80
CA GLN A 19 -24.30 -4.05 -9.43
C GLN A 19 -23.65 -3.90 -10.81
N ARG A 20 -23.17 -2.70 -11.13
CA ARG A 20 -22.45 -2.42 -12.37
C ARG A 20 -21.07 -3.07 -12.33
N ALA A 21 -20.64 -3.63 -13.46
CA ALA A 21 -19.31 -4.19 -13.58
C ALA A 21 -18.23 -3.13 -13.30
N PHE A 22 -17.30 -3.48 -12.41
CA PHE A 22 -16.11 -2.69 -12.11
C PHE A 22 -14.90 -3.32 -12.79
N ARG A 23 -14.14 -2.50 -13.52
CA ARG A 23 -12.88 -2.91 -14.19
C ARG A 23 -11.79 -1.93 -13.78
N PRO A 24 -10.83 -2.33 -12.92
CA PRO A 24 -9.78 -1.42 -12.47
C PRO A 24 -8.87 -1.04 -13.64
N TRP A 25 -8.67 0.26 -13.82
CA TRP A 25 -7.76 0.86 -14.81
C TRP A 25 -7.12 2.11 -14.22
N GLY A 26 -5.80 2.18 -14.26
CA GLY A 26 -5.05 3.34 -13.79
C GLY A 26 -3.58 3.03 -13.54
N PHE A 27 -3.02 3.59 -12.46
CA PHE A 27 -1.57 3.76 -12.30
C PHE A 27 -1.06 3.18 -10.98
N ASN A 28 0.23 2.82 -10.96
CA ASN A 28 0.98 2.74 -9.70
C ASN A 28 1.39 4.17 -9.32
N TYR A 29 1.19 4.53 -8.06
CA TYR A 29 1.61 5.81 -7.50
C TYR A 29 2.58 5.54 -6.35
N ASP A 30 3.82 5.25 -6.72
CA ASP A 30 4.92 4.83 -5.85
C ASP A 30 6.00 5.91 -5.76
N HIS A 31 6.64 6.24 -6.88
CA HIS A 31 7.75 7.19 -6.98
C HIS A 31 7.33 8.48 -7.69
N ASP A 32 7.76 9.62 -7.16
CA ASP A 32 7.65 10.90 -7.88
C ASP A 32 8.73 11.05 -8.96
N GLU A 33 8.74 12.18 -9.67
CA GLU A 33 9.71 12.48 -10.72
C GLU A 33 11.17 12.55 -10.25
N ARG A 34 11.40 12.60 -8.93
CA ARG A 34 12.72 12.62 -8.28
C ARG A 34 13.08 11.27 -7.65
N GLY A 35 12.22 10.26 -7.79
CA GLY A 35 12.40 8.94 -7.19
C GLY A 35 12.14 8.91 -5.69
N ARG A 36 11.37 9.85 -5.14
CA ARG A 36 10.93 9.80 -3.72
C ARG A 36 9.68 8.95 -3.60
N LEU A 37 9.57 8.21 -2.51
CA LEU A 37 8.35 7.46 -2.19
C LEU A 37 7.27 8.41 -1.69
N LEU A 38 6.00 8.04 -1.83
CA LEU A 38 4.86 8.84 -1.39
C LEU A 38 5.02 9.35 0.04
N GLU A 39 5.45 8.47 0.96
CA GLU A 39 5.59 8.77 2.38
C GLU A 39 6.70 9.79 2.70
N ASP A 40 7.59 10.06 1.75
CA ASP A 40 8.67 11.03 1.93
C ASP A 40 8.22 12.48 1.75
N TYR A 41 7.11 12.71 1.03
CA TYR A 41 6.66 14.07 0.69
C TYR A 41 5.19 14.36 0.99
N TRP A 42 4.33 13.34 1.11
CA TRP A 42 2.88 13.53 1.26
C TRP A 42 2.43 14.41 2.44
N GLU A 43 3.23 14.56 3.51
CA GLU A 43 2.90 15.45 4.62
C GLU A 43 3.16 16.92 4.29
N LYS A 44 4.27 17.20 3.59
CA LYS A 44 4.77 18.56 3.32
C LYS A 44 4.28 19.12 1.99
N GLU A 45 4.06 18.25 1.02
CA GLU A 45 3.73 18.58 -0.37
C GLU A 45 2.37 17.97 -0.74
N TRP A 46 1.36 18.15 0.11
CA TRP A 46 0.03 17.57 -0.12
C TRP A 46 -0.64 18.06 -1.40
N ASP A 47 -0.47 19.34 -1.74
CA ASP A 47 -1.06 19.93 -2.95
C ASP A 47 -0.61 19.18 -4.21
N LYS A 48 0.64 18.68 -4.23
CA LYS A 48 1.14 17.80 -5.30
C LYS A 48 0.35 16.49 -5.35
N VAL A 49 0.09 15.85 -4.21
CA VAL A 49 -0.72 14.62 -4.16
C VAL A 49 -2.15 14.86 -4.66
N GLU A 50 -2.76 15.99 -4.31
CA GLU A 50 -4.11 16.33 -4.79
C GLU A 50 -4.14 16.58 -6.30
N GLN A 51 -3.12 17.28 -6.82
CA GLN A 51 -2.95 17.51 -8.24
C GLN A 51 -2.73 16.20 -9.00
N ASP A 52 -1.80 15.36 -8.55
CA ASP A 52 -1.48 14.07 -9.19
C ASP A 52 -2.74 13.17 -9.24
N PHE A 53 -3.56 13.14 -8.18
CA PHE A 53 -4.85 12.43 -8.18
C PHE A 53 -5.87 13.03 -9.15
N ALA A 54 -5.95 14.37 -9.25
CA ALA A 54 -6.83 15.03 -10.21
C ALA A 54 -6.40 14.73 -11.66
N GLU A 55 -5.10 14.72 -11.93
CA GLU A 55 -4.53 14.39 -13.24
C GLU A 55 -4.78 12.94 -13.62
N MET A 56 -4.53 11.98 -12.72
CA MET A 56 -4.85 10.57 -12.94
C MET A 56 -6.34 10.39 -13.28
N ARG A 57 -7.22 11.09 -12.57
CA ARG A 57 -8.66 11.08 -12.87
C ARG A 57 -8.96 11.70 -14.24
N GLY A 58 -8.33 12.83 -14.58
CA GLY A 58 -8.47 13.49 -15.87
C GLY A 58 -8.03 12.63 -17.06
N LEU A 59 -7.05 11.75 -16.84
CA LEU A 59 -6.59 10.74 -17.81
C LEU A 59 -7.54 9.53 -17.92
N GLY A 60 -8.61 9.48 -17.11
CA GLY A 60 -9.65 8.46 -17.14
C GLY A 60 -9.48 7.34 -16.10
N ALA A 61 -8.52 7.45 -15.18
CA ALA A 61 -8.29 6.42 -14.18
C ALA A 61 -9.51 6.25 -13.26
N ASN A 62 -9.74 5.01 -12.84
CA ASN A 62 -10.70 4.69 -11.81
C ASN A 62 -10.07 3.95 -10.61
N CYS A 63 -8.79 3.57 -10.72
CA CYS A 63 -8.07 2.86 -9.67
C CYS A 63 -6.61 3.35 -9.60
N VAL A 64 -6.05 3.45 -8.40
CA VAL A 64 -4.64 3.80 -8.16
C VAL A 64 -4.05 2.79 -7.18
N ARG A 65 -2.88 2.25 -7.49
CA ARG A 65 -2.14 1.34 -6.60
C ARG A 65 -1.13 2.11 -5.76
N ILE A 66 -1.29 2.03 -4.44
CA ILE A 66 -0.48 2.72 -3.44
C ILE A 66 0.38 1.70 -2.71
N HIS A 67 1.68 2.01 -2.55
CA HIS A 67 2.66 1.10 -1.96
C HIS A 67 3.08 1.56 -0.56
N LEU A 68 2.39 1.08 0.45
CA LEU A 68 2.63 1.43 1.85
C LEU A 68 3.94 0.83 2.35
N GLN A 69 4.88 1.69 2.73
CA GLN A 69 6.18 1.29 3.27
C GLN A 69 6.06 0.89 4.75
N PHE A 70 6.30 -0.39 5.06
CA PHE A 70 6.09 -0.93 6.41
C PHE A 70 6.80 -0.11 7.50
N GLY A 71 8.07 0.26 7.26
CA GLY A 71 8.88 1.04 8.21
C GLY A 71 8.37 2.46 8.47
N LYS A 72 7.52 3.02 7.61
CA LYS A 72 6.90 4.34 7.84
C LYS A 72 5.65 4.22 8.73
N PHE A 73 5.00 3.06 8.72
CA PHE A 73 3.74 2.79 9.41
C PHE A 73 3.90 2.05 10.75
N MET A 74 5.11 1.60 11.09
CA MET A 74 5.41 0.90 12.35
C MET A 74 6.57 1.56 13.08
N GLU A 75 6.35 1.99 14.33
CA GLU A 75 7.39 2.58 15.19
C GLU A 75 8.25 1.50 15.87
N SER A 76 7.63 0.37 16.19
CA SER A 76 8.26 -0.82 16.78
C SER A 76 7.53 -2.08 16.30
N VAL A 77 7.98 -3.24 16.78
CA VAL A 77 7.39 -4.57 16.49
C VAL A 77 5.88 -4.64 16.74
N ASP A 78 5.36 -3.87 17.68
CA ASP A 78 3.99 -3.92 18.19
C ASP A 78 3.25 -2.58 18.16
N LYS A 79 3.89 -1.50 17.71
CA LYS A 79 3.34 -0.15 17.76
C LYS A 79 3.18 0.47 16.36
N PRO A 80 1.96 0.49 15.80
CA PRO A 80 1.67 1.25 14.59
C PRO A 80 1.91 2.75 14.78
N ASN A 81 2.37 3.43 13.74
CA ASN A 81 2.58 4.87 13.70
C ASN A 81 1.23 5.60 13.48
N PRO A 82 0.68 6.28 14.50
CA PRO A 82 -0.62 6.92 14.39
C PRO A 82 -0.61 8.14 13.44
N ALA A 83 0.55 8.76 13.18
CA ALA A 83 0.64 9.87 12.23
C ALA A 83 0.51 9.37 10.79
N ALA A 84 1.24 8.31 10.42
CA ALA A 84 1.13 7.68 9.11
C ALA A 84 -0.29 7.15 8.83
N LEU A 85 -0.94 6.55 9.84
CA LEU A 85 -2.32 6.09 9.73
C LEU A 85 -3.32 7.24 9.50
N ARG A 86 -3.15 8.38 10.18
CA ARG A 86 -3.99 9.58 9.92
C ARG A 86 -3.76 10.14 8.51
N GLN A 87 -2.53 10.09 8.03
CA GLN A 87 -2.20 10.54 6.69
C GLN A 87 -2.79 9.60 5.62
N LEU A 88 -2.83 8.29 5.88
CA LEU A 88 -3.58 7.33 5.06
C LEU A 88 -5.09 7.64 5.04
N GLU A 89 -5.71 7.97 6.18
CA GLU A 89 -7.11 8.42 6.19
C GLU A 89 -7.33 9.67 5.32
N ARG A 90 -6.38 10.60 5.29
CA ARG A 90 -6.43 11.78 4.42
C ARG A 90 -6.39 11.40 2.93
N LEU A 91 -5.55 10.42 2.58
CA LEU A 91 -5.44 9.86 1.23
C LEU A 91 -6.73 9.15 0.80
N LEU A 92 -7.32 8.33 1.68
CA LEU A 92 -8.62 7.68 1.42
C LEU A 92 -9.71 8.71 1.12
N ARG A 93 -9.80 9.78 1.90
CA ARG A 93 -10.75 10.88 1.65
C ARG A 93 -10.47 11.61 0.34
N LEU A 94 -9.21 11.75 -0.07
CA LEU A 94 -8.87 12.33 -1.37
C LEU A 94 -9.33 11.43 -2.51
N ALA A 95 -9.06 10.13 -2.41
CA ALA A 95 -9.50 9.13 -3.37
C ALA A 95 -11.02 9.14 -3.55
N GLU A 96 -11.77 9.21 -2.44
CA GLU A 96 -13.22 9.37 -2.43
C GLU A 96 -13.67 10.65 -3.15
N ARG A 97 -13.06 11.80 -2.87
CA ARG A 97 -13.39 13.07 -3.56
C ARG A 97 -13.15 12.98 -5.06
N GLN A 98 -12.06 12.34 -5.47
CA GLN A 98 -11.63 12.22 -6.87
C GLN A 98 -12.28 11.03 -7.60
N GLN A 99 -13.11 10.25 -6.92
CA GLN A 99 -13.76 9.04 -7.46
C GLN A 99 -12.74 8.02 -8.00
N LEU A 100 -11.63 7.84 -7.27
CA LEU A 100 -10.59 6.86 -7.53
C LEU A 100 -10.64 5.79 -6.44
N TYR A 101 -10.67 4.52 -6.86
CA TYR A 101 -10.46 3.41 -5.95
C TYR A 101 -8.97 3.20 -5.67
N LEU A 102 -8.63 2.64 -4.51
CA LEU A 102 -7.28 2.35 -4.09
C LEU A 102 -7.06 0.84 -4.00
N ASP A 103 -6.05 0.36 -4.70
CA ASP A 103 -5.35 -0.87 -4.36
C ASP A 103 -4.29 -0.52 -3.31
N LEU A 104 -4.52 -0.92 -2.07
CA LEU A 104 -3.57 -0.74 -0.99
C LEU A 104 -2.61 -1.93 -0.96
N THR A 105 -1.45 -1.73 -1.56
CA THR A 105 -0.35 -2.69 -1.51
C THR A 105 0.55 -2.36 -0.32
N GLY A 106 0.93 -3.35 0.46
CA GLY A 106 1.73 -3.12 1.67
C GLY A 106 3.03 -3.89 1.71
N LEU A 107 3.61 -3.84 2.91
CA LEU A 107 4.90 -4.45 3.25
C LEU A 107 6.06 -3.97 2.38
N GLY A 108 5.92 -2.79 1.76
CA GLY A 108 6.98 -2.14 1.03
C GLY A 108 8.22 -1.96 1.91
N CYS A 109 9.34 -2.49 1.44
CA CYS A 109 10.67 -2.32 2.02
C CYS A 109 11.64 -1.95 0.89
N TYR A 110 11.28 -0.94 0.08
CA TYR A 110 11.96 -0.68 -1.19
C TYR A 110 13.38 -0.19 -1.09
N HIS A 111 13.70 0.48 0.02
CA HIS A 111 15.04 0.93 0.30
C HIS A 111 15.53 0.23 1.56
N LYS A 112 16.53 -0.64 1.42
CA LYS A 112 17.14 -1.34 2.56
C LYS A 112 17.55 -0.41 3.70
N LYS A 113 18.05 0.80 3.39
CA LYS A 113 18.44 1.81 4.38
C LYS A 113 17.26 2.30 5.26
N ASP A 114 16.03 2.19 4.74
CA ASP A 114 14.81 2.66 5.40
C ASP A 114 14.10 1.50 6.13
N VAL A 115 14.65 0.28 6.06
CA VAL A 115 14.20 -0.86 6.88
C VAL A 115 14.66 -0.66 8.32
N PRO A 116 13.74 -0.61 9.31
CA PRO A 116 14.13 -0.40 10.69
C PRO A 116 15.03 -1.54 11.22
N ALA A 117 16.09 -1.20 11.95
CA ALA A 117 17.02 -2.19 12.51
C ALA A 117 16.33 -3.23 13.40
N TRP A 118 15.28 -2.82 14.15
CA TRP A 118 14.50 -3.74 14.96
C TRP A 118 13.73 -4.76 14.12
N TYR A 119 13.33 -4.41 12.90
CA TYR A 119 12.58 -5.29 11.99
C TYR A 119 13.51 -6.29 11.29
N ASP A 120 14.71 -5.82 10.92
CA ASP A 120 15.76 -6.65 10.33
C ASP A 120 16.24 -7.74 11.30
N ALA A 121 16.24 -7.43 12.60
CA ALA A 121 16.63 -8.36 13.66
C ALA A 121 15.57 -9.41 14.02
N LEU A 122 14.30 -9.25 13.59
CA LEU A 122 13.24 -10.20 13.89
C LEU A 122 13.47 -11.53 13.17
N ASP A 123 13.13 -12.62 13.83
CA ASP A 123 12.96 -13.89 13.14
C ASP A 123 11.71 -13.89 12.23
N GLU A 124 11.53 -14.96 11.45
CA GLU A 124 10.43 -15.03 10.50
C GLU A 124 9.04 -14.97 11.18
N ALA A 125 8.87 -15.67 12.31
CA ALA A 125 7.59 -15.73 13.00
C ALA A 125 7.24 -14.37 13.63
N GLU A 126 8.19 -13.72 14.28
CA GLU A 126 8.06 -12.38 14.83
C GLU A 126 7.74 -11.36 13.73
N ARG A 127 8.36 -11.52 12.56
CA ARG A 127 8.09 -10.65 11.41
C ARG A 127 6.67 -10.80 10.90
N TRP A 128 6.17 -12.02 10.71
CA TRP A 128 4.78 -12.24 10.32
C TRP A 128 3.81 -11.63 11.34
N GLN A 129 4.11 -11.72 12.63
CA GLN A 129 3.30 -11.07 13.68
C GLN A 129 3.31 -9.54 13.57
N ALA A 130 4.46 -8.93 13.27
CA ALA A 130 4.56 -7.48 13.06
C ALA A 130 3.78 -7.04 11.81
N GLN A 131 3.83 -7.83 10.73
CA GLN A 131 3.07 -7.60 9.50
C GLN A 131 1.56 -7.73 9.71
N CYS A 132 1.10 -8.71 10.51
CA CYS A 132 -0.30 -8.82 10.91
C CYS A 132 -0.76 -7.55 11.63
N ARG A 133 0.02 -7.04 12.59
CA ARG A 133 -0.31 -5.80 13.32
C ARG A 133 -0.38 -4.58 12.41
N PHE A 134 0.55 -4.47 11.45
CA PHE A 134 0.49 -3.44 10.41
C PHE A 134 -0.83 -3.51 9.63
N TRP A 135 -1.18 -4.70 9.12
CA TRP A 135 -2.39 -4.86 8.31
C TRP A 135 -3.68 -4.68 9.11
N THR A 136 -3.72 -5.11 10.37
CA THR A 136 -4.84 -4.81 11.28
C THR A 136 -5.02 -3.30 11.41
N ALA A 137 -3.96 -2.55 11.70
CA ALA A 137 -4.04 -1.10 11.88
C ALA A 137 -4.45 -0.37 10.59
N VAL A 138 -3.94 -0.79 9.43
CA VAL A 138 -4.34 -0.23 8.12
C VAL A 138 -5.82 -0.53 7.83
N ALA A 139 -6.25 -1.79 7.99
CA ALA A 139 -7.61 -2.20 7.71
C ALA A 139 -8.63 -1.52 8.64
N GLU A 140 -8.32 -1.33 9.93
CA GLU A 140 -9.19 -0.62 10.87
C GLU A 140 -9.46 0.82 10.43
N ARG A 141 -8.42 1.51 9.93
CA ARG A 141 -8.51 2.91 9.46
C ARG A 141 -9.26 3.03 8.15
N ALA A 142 -9.11 2.03 7.29
CA ALA A 142 -9.70 1.99 5.97
C ALA A 142 -11.09 1.32 5.91
N ALA A 143 -11.53 0.67 7.00
CA ALA A 143 -12.73 -0.20 7.05
C ALA A 143 -14.01 0.44 6.54
N ARG A 144 -14.18 1.75 6.74
CA ARG A 144 -15.38 2.49 6.34
C ARG A 144 -15.25 3.22 5.00
N SER A 145 -14.07 3.24 4.40
CA SER A 145 -13.85 3.95 3.14
C SER A 145 -14.32 3.08 1.98
N PRO A 146 -15.30 3.53 1.18
CA PRO A 146 -15.68 2.83 -0.05
C PRO A 146 -14.61 2.96 -1.13
N ALA A 147 -13.57 3.78 -0.94
CA ALA A 147 -12.50 3.92 -1.91
C ALA A 147 -11.53 2.72 -1.92
N VAL A 148 -11.53 1.85 -0.90
CA VAL A 148 -10.69 0.65 -0.97
C VAL A 148 -11.26 -0.34 -1.98
N PHE A 149 -10.48 -0.67 -3.01
CA PHE A 149 -10.78 -1.77 -3.93
C PHE A 149 -10.27 -3.10 -3.38
N CYS A 150 -8.98 -3.19 -3.05
CA CYS A 150 -8.37 -4.39 -2.50
C CYS A 150 -7.18 -4.08 -1.61
N TYR A 151 -6.77 -5.09 -0.84
CA TYR A 151 -5.52 -5.12 -0.11
C TYR A 151 -4.61 -6.14 -0.79
N ASP A 152 -3.49 -5.68 -1.34
CA ASP A 152 -2.42 -6.53 -1.86
C ASP A 152 -1.38 -6.71 -0.75
N LEU A 153 -1.38 -7.90 -0.13
CA LEU A 153 -0.72 -8.11 1.16
C LEU A 153 0.80 -7.90 1.10
N MET A 154 1.42 -8.07 -0.05
CA MET A 154 2.85 -7.86 -0.22
C MET A 154 3.21 -7.68 -1.69
N ASN A 155 3.92 -6.61 -2.01
CA ASN A 155 4.50 -6.45 -3.34
C ASN A 155 5.58 -7.53 -3.60
N GLU A 156 5.38 -8.35 -4.63
CA GLU A 156 6.35 -9.31 -5.18
C GLU A 156 7.11 -10.16 -4.12
N PRO A 157 6.43 -11.09 -3.41
CA PRO A 157 7.09 -12.07 -2.54
C PRO A 157 8.29 -12.74 -3.22
N VAL A 158 9.49 -12.55 -2.67
CA VAL A 158 10.67 -13.28 -3.14
C VAL A 158 10.86 -14.55 -2.31
N VAL A 159 10.62 -15.69 -2.95
CA VAL A 159 10.97 -17.01 -2.42
C VAL A 159 12.40 -17.33 -2.86
N PRO A 160 13.33 -17.63 -1.93
CA PRO A 160 14.68 -18.01 -2.31
C PRO A 160 14.66 -19.37 -3.01
N GLY A 161 15.41 -19.51 -4.12
CA GLY A 161 15.57 -20.80 -4.82
C GLY A 161 16.44 -21.82 -4.09
N GLY A 162 16.86 -21.56 -2.85
CA GLY A 162 17.74 -22.40 -2.04
C GLY A 162 17.75 -21.98 -0.56
N GLN A 163 18.49 -22.71 0.27
CA GLN A 163 18.67 -22.35 1.69
C GLN A 163 19.37 -21.00 1.81
N ARG A 164 18.75 -20.06 2.54
CA ARG A 164 19.34 -18.76 2.88
C ARG A 164 20.38 -18.92 3.99
N GLU A 165 21.32 -17.98 4.05
CA GLU A 165 22.16 -17.81 5.24
C GLU A 165 21.27 -17.53 6.47
N ARG A 166 21.68 -18.05 7.64
CA ARG A 166 20.90 -17.94 8.87
C ARG A 166 20.73 -16.46 9.25
N GLY A 167 19.49 -15.98 9.30
CA GLY A 167 19.14 -14.57 9.56
C GLY A 167 19.00 -13.71 8.30
N GLY A 168 19.38 -14.21 7.12
CA GLY A 168 19.17 -13.53 5.84
C GLY A 168 17.73 -13.72 5.36
N TRP A 169 17.05 -12.64 5.01
CA TRP A 169 15.66 -12.68 4.55
C TRP A 169 15.38 -11.86 3.30
N LEU A 170 16.29 -10.97 2.92
CA LEU A 170 16.31 -10.33 1.62
C LEU A 170 16.98 -11.26 0.60
N ALA A 171 16.49 -11.27 -0.63
CA ALA A 171 17.21 -11.88 -1.74
C ALA A 171 18.48 -11.08 -2.07
N PRO A 172 19.46 -11.67 -2.78
CA PRO A 172 20.57 -10.91 -3.34
C PRO A 172 20.03 -9.73 -4.18
N PRO A 173 20.73 -8.58 -4.21
CA PRO A 173 20.30 -7.43 -4.98
C PRO A 173 20.02 -7.81 -6.44
N PHE A 174 18.86 -7.43 -6.94
CA PHE A 174 18.51 -7.58 -8.36
C PHE A 174 18.98 -6.31 -9.08
N GLY A 175 20.13 -6.36 -9.74
CA GLY A 175 20.65 -5.27 -10.57
C GLY A 175 20.87 -3.94 -9.82
N ASP A 176 21.85 -3.92 -8.91
CA ASP A 176 22.33 -2.73 -8.18
C ASP A 176 21.27 -1.90 -7.41
N LYS A 177 20.07 -2.43 -7.19
CA LYS A 177 19.02 -1.79 -6.40
C LYS A 177 18.72 -2.57 -5.12
N HIS A 178 18.64 -1.82 -4.01
CA HIS A 178 18.40 -2.24 -2.64
C HIS A 178 17.33 -1.39 -1.99
#